data_AF-A0A662BQF4-F1
#
_entry.id   AF-A0A662BQF4-F1
#
_cell.length_a   1.000
_cell.length_b   1.000
_cell.length_c   1.000
_cell.angle_alpha   90.00
_cell.angle_beta   90.00
_cell.angle_gamma   90.00
#
_symmetry.space_group_name_H-M   'P 1'
#
loop_
_entity.id
_entity.type
_entity.pdbx_description
1 polymer ?
#
loop_
_entity_poly.entity_id
_entity_poly.type
_entity_poly.pdbx_seq_one_letter_code
_entity_poly.pdbx_strand_id
1 'polypeptide(L)'
;MIMAIVIVFDVAEKVDNFMEKDVPWNEILFVYYINFIPYFANFFSPLFVFISVIFFTSKLTGDSEIVAILTSGVSYRRLMYPYFISALFLATLSFYLTSYVIPDANKKRIAFELKYIDHAQGFYKRNIHKQIEPGVFAYLESYD
;
A
#
# COMPACT_ATOMS: atom_id res chain seq x y z
N MET A 1 11.30 -5.59 -6.23
CA MET A 1 10.57 -6.22 -7.35
C MET A 1 9.06 -6.13 -7.16
N ILE A 2 8.49 -6.67 -6.08
CA ILE A 2 7.02 -6.64 -5.83
C ILE A 2 6.45 -5.22 -5.89
N MET A 3 7.09 -4.24 -5.25
CA MET A 3 6.64 -2.84 -5.28
C MET A 3 6.62 -2.25 -6.71
N ALA A 4 7.59 -2.58 -7.56
CA ALA A 4 7.63 -2.12 -8.94
C ALA A 4 6.50 -2.74 -9.77
N ILE A 5 6.21 -4.02 -9.54
CA ILE A 5 5.08 -4.69 -10.18
C ILE A 5 3.76 -3.99 -9.83
N VAL A 6 3.55 -3.66 -8.56
CA VAL A 6 2.35 -2.93 -8.11
C VAL A 6 2.23 -1.56 -8.79
N ILE A 7 3.33 -0.81 -8.89
CA ILE A 7 3.33 0.48 -9.60
C ILE A 7 2.98 0.29 -11.08
N VAL A 8 3.57 -0.70 -11.75
CA VAL A 8 3.30 -0.97 -13.17
C VAL A 8 1.85 -1.38 -13.40
N PHE A 9 1.28 -2.24 -12.56
CA PHE A 9 -0.13 -2.59 -12.63
C PHE A 9 -1.04 -1.38 -12.42
N ASP A 10 -0.73 -0.54 -11.44
CA ASP A 10 -1.49 0.68 -11.14
C ASP A 10 -1.45 1.67 -12.32
N VAL A 11 -0.27 1.87 -12.91
CA VAL A 11 -0.12 2.68 -14.14
C VAL A 11 -0.95 2.08 -15.27
N ALA A 12 -0.84 0.78 -15.52
CA ALA A 12 -1.54 0.12 -16.62
C ALA A 12 -3.08 0.20 -16.48
N GLU A 13 -3.62 0.14 -15.26
CA GLU A 13 -5.05 0.25 -15.00
C GLU A 13 -5.58 1.69 -15.21
N LYS A 14 -4.74 2.69 -14.97
CA LYS A 14 -5.16 4.11 -14.93
C LYS A 14 -4.66 4.95 -16.09
N VAL A 15 -3.78 4.41 -16.93
CA VAL A 15 -3.16 5.16 -18.05
C VAL A 15 -4.23 5.70 -19.00
N ASP A 16 -5.24 4.90 -19.34
CA ASP A 16 -6.33 5.32 -20.22
C ASP A 16 -7.12 6.48 -19.61
N ASN A 17 -7.48 6.38 -18.32
CA ASN A 17 -8.18 7.43 -17.58
C ASN A 17 -7.36 8.73 -17.45
N PHE A 18 -6.03 8.63 -17.34
CA PHE A 18 -5.14 9.80 -17.28
C PHE A 18 -4.98 10.47 -18.65
N MET A 19 -4.94 9.68 -19.72
CA MET A 19 -4.84 10.17 -21.10
C MET A 19 -6.13 10.83 -21.57
N GLU A 20 -7.31 10.27 -21.23
CA GLU A 20 -8.61 10.85 -21.60
C GLU A 20 -8.87 12.23 -20.98
N LYS A 21 -8.16 12.57 -19.89
CA LYS A 21 -8.43 13.75 -19.07
C LYS A 21 -7.31 14.80 -19.10
N ASP A 22 -6.37 14.66 -20.03
CA ASP A 22 -5.24 15.59 -20.23
C ASP A 22 -4.52 15.97 -18.93
N VAL A 23 -4.34 15.00 -18.03
CA VAL A 23 -3.72 15.27 -16.72
C VAL A 23 -2.22 15.54 -16.91
N PRO A 24 -1.67 16.63 -16.35
CA PRO A 24 -0.24 16.91 -16.48
C PRO A 24 0.61 15.78 -15.89
N TRP A 25 1.57 15.26 -16.68
CA TRP A 25 2.49 14.20 -16.26
C TRP A 25 3.23 14.49 -14.94
N ASN A 26 3.54 15.77 -14.68
CA ASN A 26 4.16 16.19 -13.43
C ASN A 26 3.25 15.97 -12.21
N GLU A 27 1.94 16.21 -12.34
CA GLU A 27 1.02 15.98 -11.22
C GLU A 27 0.84 14.48 -10.97
N ILE A 28 0.79 13.65 -12.01
CA ILE A 28 0.75 12.18 -11.87
C ILE A 28 1.99 11.68 -11.10
N LEU A 29 3.20 12.08 -11.49
CA LEU A 29 4.42 11.58 -10.85
C LEU A 29 4.62 12.13 -9.43
N PHE A 30 4.52 13.45 -9.25
CA PHE A 30 4.88 14.10 -7.99
C PHE A 30 3.75 14.19 -6.97
N VAL A 31 2.49 14.19 -7.42
CA VAL A 31 1.33 14.27 -6.52
C VAL A 31 0.71 12.89 -6.34
N TYR A 32 0.54 12.10 -7.39
CA TYR A 32 -0.06 10.78 -7.24
C TYR A 32 0.92 9.72 -6.73
N TYR A 33 1.95 9.38 -7.51
CA TYR A 33 2.82 8.24 -7.21
C TYR A 33 3.69 8.41 -5.96
N ILE A 34 4.19 9.61 -5.69
CA ILE A 34 4.94 9.89 -4.44
C ILE A 34 4.07 9.66 -3.19
N ASN A 35 2.78 10.02 -3.24
CA ASN A 35 1.87 9.81 -2.11
C ASN A 35 1.32 8.37 -2.06
N PHE A 36 1.31 7.67 -3.18
CA PHE A 36 0.91 6.26 -3.29
C PHE A 36 1.94 5.30 -2.70
N ILE A 37 3.24 5.53 -2.93
CA ILE A 37 4.32 4.62 -2.54
C ILE A 37 4.35 4.35 -1.02
N PRO A 38 4.32 5.34 -0.12
CA PRO A 38 4.38 5.10 1.33
C PRO A 38 3.24 4.20 1.84
N TYR A 39 2.03 4.35 1.28
CA TYR A 39 0.89 3.53 1.64
C TYR A 39 1.13 2.06 1.29
N PHE A 40 1.49 1.77 0.04
CA PHE A 40 1.72 0.39 -0.39
C PHE A 40 2.98 -0.22 0.21
N ALA A 41 4.03 0.58 0.42
CA ALA A 41 5.23 0.15 1.12
C ALA A 41 4.92 -0.31 2.55
N ASN A 42 4.08 0.45 3.28
CA ASN A 42 3.66 0.08 4.62
C ASN A 42 2.76 -1.16 4.61
N PHE A 43 1.82 -1.24 3.66
CA PHE A 43 0.92 -2.39 3.48
C PHE A 43 1.67 -3.71 3.27
N PHE A 44 2.68 -3.73 2.40
CA PHE A 44 3.49 -4.93 2.13
C PHE A 44 4.64 -5.13 3.13
N SER A 45 4.89 -4.18 4.04
CA SER A 45 6.01 -4.27 4.98
C SER A 45 6.05 -5.57 5.78
N PRO A 46 4.93 -6.13 6.29
CA PRO A 46 5.00 -7.38 7.07
C PRO A 46 5.49 -8.56 6.23
N LEU A 47 5.07 -8.61 4.96
CA LEU A 47 5.50 -9.66 4.02
C LEU A 47 7.01 -9.55 3.72
N PHE A 48 7.51 -8.35 3.46
CA PHE A 48 8.93 -8.14 3.18
C PHE A 48 9.81 -8.45 4.38
N VAL A 49 9.38 -8.04 5.59
CA VAL A 49 10.09 -8.35 6.83
C VAL A 49 10.12 -9.86 7.06
N PHE A 50 8.98 -10.54 6.89
CA PHE A 50 8.89 -11.99 7.03
C PHE A 50 9.83 -12.74 6.09
N ILE A 51 9.80 -12.43 4.79
CA ILE A 51 10.68 -13.05 3.79
C ILE A 51 12.15 -12.75 4.11
N SER A 52 12.47 -11.52 4.50
CA SER A 52 13.84 -11.13 4.84
C SER A 52 14.36 -11.94 6.02
N VAL A 53 13.60 -12.04 7.10
CA VAL A 53 14.00 -12.79 8.31
C VAL A 53 14.21 -14.27 7.99
N ILE A 54 13.30 -14.89 7.23
CA ILE A 54 13.44 -16.29 6.80
C ILE A 54 14.69 -16.47 5.95
N PHE A 55 14.88 -15.60 4.95
CA PHE A 55 16.02 -15.71 4.04
C PHE A 55 17.35 -15.56 4.76
N PHE A 56 17.50 -14.54 5.61
CA PHE A 56 18.71 -14.34 6.41
C PHE A 56 18.96 -15.53 7.34
N THR A 57 17.95 -15.98 8.08
CA THR A 57 18.10 -17.11 9.01
C THR A 57 18.44 -18.41 8.28
N SER A 58 17.80 -18.66 7.14
CA SER A 58 18.06 -19.81 6.28
C SER A 58 19.48 -19.80 5.75
N LYS A 59 19.95 -18.64 5.27
CA LYS A 59 21.32 -18.49 4.78
C LYS A 59 22.36 -18.75 5.87
N LEU A 60 22.21 -18.14 7.04
CA LEU A 60 23.08 -18.37 8.21
C LEU A 60 23.08 -19.85 8.65
N THR A 61 21.96 -20.55 8.47
CA THR A 61 21.86 -21.99 8.77
C THR A 61 22.57 -22.83 7.70
N GLY A 62 22.38 -22.50 6.41
CA GLY A 62 23.01 -23.18 5.28
C GLY A 62 24.54 -23.08 5.33
N ASP A 63 25.06 -21.92 5.72
CA ASP A 63 26.50 -21.69 5.91
C ASP A 63 27.02 -22.22 7.28
N SER A 64 26.16 -22.88 8.06
CA SER A 64 26.45 -23.42 9.41
C SER A 64 26.91 -22.38 10.46
N GLU A 65 26.71 -21.09 10.19
CA GLU A 65 27.08 -20.00 11.11
C GLU A 65 26.29 -20.05 12.42
N ILE A 66 25.00 -20.34 12.37
CA ILE A 66 24.16 -20.48 13.59
C ILE A 66 24.69 -21.60 14.48
N VAL A 67 25.06 -22.74 13.88
CA VAL A 67 25.60 -23.89 14.62
C VAL A 67 26.93 -23.52 15.27
N ALA A 68 27.84 -22.89 14.54
CA ALA A 68 29.14 -22.44 15.06
C ALA A 68 29.01 -21.41 16.20
N ILE A 69 28.05 -20.48 16.11
CA ILE A 69 27.79 -19.50 17.16
C ILE A 69 27.28 -20.18 18.44
N LEU A 70 26.37 -21.15 18.33
CA LEU A 70 25.81 -21.83 19.50
C LEU A 70 26.81 -22.79 20.15
N THR A 71 27.65 -23.48 19.37
CA THR A 71 28.66 -24.40 19.91
C THR A 71 29.87 -23.70 20.51
N SER A 72 30.15 -22.45 20.11
CA SER A 72 31.19 -21.60 20.74
C SER A 72 30.77 -21.02 22.10
N GLY A 73 29.61 -21.41 22.63
CA GLY A 73 29.12 -20.99 23.95
C GLY A 73 28.37 -19.66 23.94
N VAL A 74 28.07 -19.09 22.78
CA VAL A 74 27.25 -17.87 22.69
C VAL A 74 25.79 -18.22 22.99
N SER A 75 25.19 -17.49 23.93
CA SER A 75 23.77 -17.66 24.26
C SER A 75 22.87 -17.34 23.06
N TYR A 76 21.83 -18.14 22.86
CA TYR A 76 20.80 -17.90 21.83
C TYR A 76 20.17 -16.50 21.92
N ARG A 77 20.01 -15.94 23.14
CA ARG A 77 19.48 -14.59 23.34
C ARG A 77 20.31 -13.50 22.67
N ARG A 78 21.64 -13.65 22.63
CA ARG A 78 22.53 -12.69 21.97
C ARG A 78 22.34 -12.72 20.44
N LEU A 79 22.08 -13.89 19.87
CA LEU A 79 21.75 -14.05 18.46
C LEU A 79 20.42 -13.36 18.10
N MET A 80 19.45 -13.36 19.01
CA MET A 80 18.13 -12.72 18.82
C MET A 80 18.14 -11.20 19.00
N TYR A 81 19.11 -10.65 19.71
CA TYR A 81 19.20 -9.22 19.97
C TYR A 81 19.23 -8.32 18.69
N PRO A 82 20.02 -8.61 17.64
CA PRO A 82 19.98 -7.83 16.41
C PRO A 82 18.62 -7.90 15.68
N TYR A 83 17.92 -9.03 15.75
CA TYR A 83 16.55 -9.16 15.22
C TYR A 83 15.60 -8.25 15.97
N PHE A 84 15.72 -8.19 17.30
CA PHE A 84 14.88 -7.34 18.14
C PHE A 84 15.10 -5.84 17.87
N ILE A 85 16.36 -5.39 17.74
CA ILE A 85 16.66 -3.99 17.39
C ILE A 85 16.06 -3.63 16.02
N SER A 86 16.23 -4.52 15.03
CA SER A 86 15.69 -4.32 13.68
C SER A 86 14.17 -4.25 13.70
N ALA A 87 13.52 -5.15 14.44
CA ALA A 87 12.07 -5.15 14.60
C ALA A 87 11.56 -3.88 15.28
N LEU A 88 12.24 -3.40 16.34
CA LEU A 88 11.89 -2.17 17.03
C LEU A 88 12.03 -0.94 16.12
N PHE A 89 13.11 -0.87 15.34
CA PHE A 89 13.31 0.19 14.35
C PHE A 89 12.19 0.19 13.31
N LEU A 90 11.89 -0.97 12.71
CA LEU A 90 10.85 -1.11 11.70
C LEU A 90 9.45 -0.81 12.27
N ALA A 91 9.17 -1.23 13.50
CA ALA A 91 7.91 -0.93 14.19
C ALA A 91 7.75 0.57 14.42
N THR A 92 8.80 1.26 14.88
CA THR A 92 8.79 2.70 15.10
C THR A 92 8.59 3.46 13.79
N LEU A 93 9.32 3.06 12.73
CA LEU A 93 9.17 3.64 11.40
C LEU A 93 7.76 3.42 10.84
N SER A 94 7.23 2.20 10.97
CA SER A 94 5.86 1.88 10.53
C SER A 94 4.83 2.70 11.28
N PHE A 95 4.95 2.82 12.60
CA PHE A 95 4.07 3.65 13.42
C PHE A 95 4.10 5.12 13.00
N TYR A 96 5.28 5.68 12.73
CA TYR A 96 5.43 7.04 12.24
C TYR A 96 4.77 7.25 10.87
N LEU A 97 4.99 6.31 9.93
CA LEU A 97 4.38 6.36 8.60
C LEU A 97 2.86 6.32 8.69
N THR A 98 2.29 5.39 9.46
CA THR A 98 0.84 5.22 9.59
C THR A 98 0.16 6.38 10.31
N SER A 99 0.83 6.99 11.29
CA SER A 99 0.22 8.05 12.09
C SER A 99 0.28 9.43 11.43
N TYR A 100 1.34 9.72 10.66
CA TYR A 100 1.59 11.08 10.16
C TYR A 100 1.70 11.16 8.64
N VAL A 101 2.48 10.29 8.02
CA VAL A 101 2.82 10.40 6.59
C VAL A 101 1.68 9.90 5.71
N ILE A 102 1.16 8.70 5.98
CA ILE A 102 0.11 8.06 5.18
C ILE A 102 -1.19 8.86 5.19
N PRO A 103 -1.68 9.41 6.33
CA PRO A 103 -2.89 10.22 6.32
C PRO A 103 -2.76 11.48 5.47
N ASP A 104 -1.63 12.19 5.54
CA ASP A 104 -1.39 13.39 4.72
C ASP A 104 -1.26 13.05 3.23
N ALA A 105 -0.51 11.98 2.93
CA ALA A 105 -0.35 11.48 1.57
C ALA A 105 -1.70 11.06 0.96
N ASN A 106 -2.53 10.35 1.72
CA ASN A 106 -3.86 9.93 1.28
C ASN A 106 -4.79 11.11 1.01
N LYS A 107 -4.74 12.18 1.83
CA LYS A 107 -5.51 13.41 1.56
C LYS A 107 -5.15 14.02 0.21
N LYS A 108 -3.85 14.14 -0.09
CA LYS A 108 -3.35 14.67 -1.37
C LYS A 108 -3.74 13.78 -2.54
N ARG A 109 -3.64 12.46 -2.36
CA ARG A 109 -4.04 11.47 -3.37
C ARG A 109 -5.55 11.55 -3.65
N ILE A 110 -6.39 11.56 -2.62
CA ILE A 110 -7.85 11.65 -2.77
C ILE A 110 -8.23 12.98 -3.45
N ALA A 111 -7.61 14.09 -3.05
CA ALA A 111 -7.85 15.38 -3.70
C ALA A 111 -7.47 15.38 -5.19
N PHE A 112 -6.39 14.69 -5.56
CA PHE A 112 -6.01 14.48 -6.96
C PHE A 112 -7.02 13.60 -7.70
N GLU A 113 -7.45 12.49 -7.09
CA GLU A 113 -8.47 11.60 -7.65
C GLU A 113 -9.78 12.37 -7.88
N LEU A 114 -10.24 13.19 -6.93
CA LEU A 114 -11.45 14.03 -7.08
C LEU A 114 -11.31 15.14 -8.14
N LYS A 115 -10.09 15.66 -8.35
CA LYS A 115 -9.86 16.72 -9.34
C LYS A 115 -9.88 16.17 -10.76
N TYR A 116 -9.33 14.97 -10.97
CA TYR A 116 -9.11 14.43 -12.31
C TYR A 116 -9.91 13.16 -12.57
N ILE A 117 -9.88 12.16 -11.68
CA ILE A 117 -10.50 10.85 -11.95
C ILE A 117 -12.00 10.85 -11.65
N ASP A 118 -12.40 11.55 -10.60
CA ASP A 118 -13.75 11.52 -10.06
C ASP A 118 -14.23 12.97 -9.93
N HIS A 119 -14.65 13.58 -11.04
CA HIS A 119 -15.75 14.53 -10.91
C HIS A 119 -16.79 13.78 -10.12
N ALA A 120 -17.19 14.29 -8.96
CA ALA A 120 -18.36 13.81 -8.26
C ALA A 120 -19.49 13.60 -9.29
N GLN A 121 -19.59 12.38 -9.83
CA GLN A 121 -20.84 11.71 -10.08
C GLN A 121 -21.38 11.63 -8.69
N GLY A 122 -21.96 12.75 -8.24
CA GLY A 122 -22.43 12.89 -6.89
C GLY A 122 -23.28 11.68 -6.60
N PHE A 123 -23.40 11.38 -5.33
CA PHE A 123 -24.48 10.55 -4.83
C PHE A 123 -25.87 10.99 -5.39
N TYR A 124 -25.97 12.15 -6.06
CA TYR A 124 -26.91 12.47 -7.14
C TYR A 124 -26.80 11.60 -8.39
N LYS A 125 -26.96 10.28 -8.26
CA LYS A 125 -27.50 9.51 -9.39
C LYS A 125 -28.97 9.92 -9.50
N ARG A 126 -29.25 11.00 -10.23
CA ARG A 126 -30.63 11.41 -10.50
C ARG A 126 -31.28 10.37 -11.40
N ASN A 127 -32.51 9.98 -11.07
CA ASN A 127 -33.31 9.01 -11.83
C ASN A 127 -32.78 7.57 -11.77
N ILE A 128 -32.57 7.03 -10.57
CA ILE A 128 -32.28 5.59 -10.41
C ILE A 128 -33.57 4.82 -10.68
N HIS A 129 -33.55 3.99 -11.73
CA HIS A 129 -34.61 3.03 -12.02
C HIS A 129 -34.10 1.64 -11.71
N LYS A 130 -34.74 0.93 -10.78
CA LYS A 130 -34.37 -0.44 -10.43
C LYS A 130 -35.61 -1.31 -10.36
N GLN A 131 -35.59 -2.44 -11.06
CA GLN A 131 -36.62 -3.45 -10.96
C GLN A 131 -36.37 -4.28 -9.70
N ILE A 132 -37.32 -4.28 -8.76
CA ILE A 132 -37.19 -5.01 -7.50
C ILE A 132 -37.80 -6.42 -7.65
N GLU A 133 -38.88 -6.53 -8.42
CA GLU A 133 -39.57 -7.78 -8.72
C GLU A 133 -40.05 -7.80 -10.19
N PRO A 134 -40.36 -8.96 -10.79
CA PRO A 134 -40.95 -9.04 -12.13
C PRO A 134 -42.18 -8.13 -12.28
N GLY A 135 -42.07 -7.05 -13.06
CA GLY A 135 -43.15 -6.08 -13.26
C GLY A 135 -43.23 -4.90 -12.26
N VAL A 136 -42.37 -4.85 -11.24
CA VAL A 136 -42.36 -3.76 -10.23
C VAL A 136 -41.08 -2.95 -10.35
N PHE A 137 -41.22 -1.67 -10.72
CA PHE A 137 -40.12 -0.72 -10.87
C PHE A 137 -40.12 0.28 -9.72
N ALA A 138 -38.96 0.46 -9.10
CA ALA A 138 -38.71 1.52 -8.14
C ALA A 138 -37.93 2.67 -8.79
N TYR A 139 -38.36 3.89 -8.51
CA TYR A 139 -37.78 5.13 -9.00
C TYR A 139 -37.32 5.99 -7.83
N LEU A 140 -36.07 6.45 -7.87
CA LEU A 140 -35.51 7.40 -6.91
C LEU A 140 -34.93 8.59 -7.67
N GLU A 141 -35.48 9.78 -7.41
CA GLU A 141 -35.05 11.03 -8.06
C GLU A 141 -33.72 11.55 -7.48
N SER A 142 -33.51 11.43 -6.17
CA SER A 142 -32.24 11.72 -5.50
C SER A 142 -32.17 11.00 -4.15
N TYR A 143 -30.96 10.75 -3.66
CA TYR A 143 -30.68 10.23 -2.32
C TYR A 143 -29.62 11.15 -1.69
N ASP A 144 -29.95 11.79 -0.57
CA ASP A 144 -29.02 12.63 0.22
C ASP A 144 -28.25 11.79 1.25
#